data_AF-A0A9K3GP12-F1
#
_entry.id   AF-A0A9K3GP12-F1
#
_cell.length_a   1.000
_cell.length_b   1.000
_cell.length_c   1.000
_cell.angle_alpha   90.00
_cell.angle_beta   90.00
_cell.angle_gamma   90.00
#
_symmetry.space_group_name_H-M   'P 1'
#
loop_
_entity.id
_entity.type
_entity.pdbx_description
1 polymer ?
#
loop_
_entity_poly.entity_id
_entity_poly.type
_entity_poly.pdbx_seq_one_letter_code
_entity_poly.pdbx_strand_id
1 'polypeptide(L)'
;VAGFLTPRGEYGHLSEARSAEIESSIEGMGMTLEQAKSLRRALLRQKVMRCHKRLQSFAPRLMGYYAHGESIVSIARRYDFPPINTFRAILVASGCTKAEVKRALQDPETYLSERDQNQLKRAIEEDTVTQIDQSGMAEHADLFETILCDYFTEQGVRFRTQAELLAEQTKVPGGVVCTPDLLLLDHVTINGHPVSWVDAKCFYGADLSIPRGKTQKQADRYVKHWGQGALVYRRGFCSALHIDGAVLLDSTPLDLQELERHHAENIHSRQE
;
A
#
# COMPACT_ATOMS: atom_id res chain seq x y z
N VAL A 1 -5.16 5.30 -18.38
CA VAL A 1 -5.30 5.36 -16.90
C VAL A 1 -4.00 5.73 -16.18
N ALA A 2 -2.94 4.93 -16.25
CA ALA A 2 -1.75 5.14 -15.41
C ALA A 2 -1.06 6.52 -15.55
N GLY A 3 -0.91 7.04 -16.77
CA GLY A 3 -0.20 8.30 -17.02
C GLY A 3 -0.83 9.54 -16.38
N PHE A 4 -2.17 9.65 -16.41
CA PHE A 4 -2.86 10.77 -15.77
C PHE A 4 -2.98 10.59 -14.26
N LEU A 5 -3.05 9.34 -13.75
CA LEU A 5 -3.10 9.11 -12.30
C LEU A 5 -1.77 9.41 -11.61
N THR A 6 -0.63 9.34 -12.31
CA THR A 6 0.68 9.68 -11.75
C THR A 6 1.48 10.61 -12.65
N PRO A 7 1.09 11.89 -12.77
CA PRO A 7 1.82 12.87 -13.53
C PRO A 7 3.28 12.99 -13.08
N ARG A 8 4.10 13.54 -13.96
CA ARG A 8 5.53 13.74 -13.70
C ARG A 8 5.71 14.69 -12.51
N GLY A 9 6.54 14.30 -11.56
CA GLY A 9 6.86 15.06 -10.35
C GLY A 9 5.80 15.01 -9.26
N GLU A 10 4.66 14.33 -9.47
CA GLU A 10 3.58 14.27 -8.49
C GLU A 10 3.70 13.01 -7.61
N TYR A 11 4.03 13.22 -6.33
CA TYR A 11 4.10 12.17 -5.29
C TYR A 11 3.29 12.54 -4.03
N GLY A 12 2.83 13.79 -3.94
CA GLY A 12 2.12 14.36 -2.80
C GLY A 12 0.64 13.99 -2.73
N HIS A 13 -0.03 14.59 -1.76
CA HIS A 13 -1.48 14.49 -1.58
C HIS A 13 -2.21 15.06 -2.80
N LEU A 14 -3.37 14.49 -3.10
CA LEU A 14 -4.26 15.07 -4.11
C LEU A 14 -4.97 16.26 -3.49
N SER A 15 -4.89 17.42 -4.16
CA SER A 15 -5.79 18.54 -3.85
C SER A 15 -7.23 18.19 -4.25
N GLU A 16 -8.19 18.95 -3.76
CA GLU A 16 -9.60 18.81 -4.16
C GLU A 16 -9.77 19.00 -5.67
N ALA A 17 -9.16 20.05 -6.23
CA ALA A 17 -9.15 20.29 -7.68
C ALA A 17 -8.58 19.11 -8.46
N ARG A 18 -7.45 18.53 -8.01
CA ARG A 18 -6.86 17.36 -8.66
C ARG A 18 -7.73 16.11 -8.52
N SER A 19 -8.44 15.98 -7.41
CA SER A 19 -9.39 14.87 -7.19
C SER A 19 -10.58 14.98 -8.14
N ALA A 20 -11.13 16.18 -8.32
CA ALA A 20 -12.20 16.44 -9.29
C ALA A 20 -11.75 16.20 -10.74
N GLU A 21 -10.52 16.59 -11.10
CA GLU A 21 -9.95 16.27 -12.41
C GLU A 21 -9.82 14.77 -12.64
N ILE A 22 -9.40 14.01 -11.63
CA ILE A 22 -9.33 12.55 -11.69
C ILE A 22 -10.74 11.97 -11.86
N GLU A 23 -11.72 12.46 -11.10
CA GLU A 23 -13.11 12.01 -11.16
C GLU A 23 -13.71 12.21 -12.55
N SER A 24 -13.54 13.39 -13.15
CA SER A 24 -13.96 13.64 -14.53
C SER A 24 -13.21 12.74 -15.53
N SER A 25 -11.92 12.46 -15.29
CA SER A 25 -11.11 11.62 -16.18
C SER A 25 -11.46 10.13 -16.13
N ILE A 26 -12.14 9.66 -15.07
CA ILE A 26 -12.57 8.26 -14.92
C ILE A 26 -14.04 8.04 -15.23
N GLU A 27 -14.78 9.09 -15.61
CA GLU A 27 -16.17 8.99 -16.01
C GLU A 27 -16.33 7.99 -17.17
N GLY A 28 -17.29 7.07 -17.04
CA GLY A 28 -17.52 6.00 -18.02
C GLY A 28 -16.50 4.85 -17.99
N MET A 29 -15.46 4.88 -17.14
CA MET A 29 -14.47 3.80 -17.03
C MET A 29 -14.87 2.67 -16.06
N GLY A 30 -16.05 2.75 -15.44
CA GLY A 30 -16.51 1.77 -14.44
C GLY A 30 -15.65 1.74 -13.17
N MET A 31 -15.04 2.88 -12.83
CA MET A 31 -14.14 3.03 -11.69
C MET A 31 -14.62 4.19 -10.80
N THR A 32 -14.63 3.98 -9.48
CA THR A 32 -14.93 5.05 -8.52
C THR A 32 -13.71 5.90 -8.24
N LEU A 33 -13.91 7.14 -7.75
CA LEU A 33 -12.80 8.02 -7.34
C LEU A 33 -11.91 7.35 -6.28
N GLU A 34 -12.51 6.59 -5.38
CA GLU A 34 -11.80 5.85 -4.34
C GLU A 34 -10.94 4.69 -4.90
N GLN A 35 -11.44 3.96 -5.90
CA GLN A 35 -10.64 2.99 -6.64
C GLN A 35 -9.49 3.66 -7.39
N ALA A 36 -9.74 4.82 -8.01
CA ALA A 36 -8.71 5.59 -8.71
C ALA A 36 -7.61 6.11 -7.77
N LYS A 37 -7.97 6.60 -6.58
CA LYS A 37 -7.02 6.97 -5.51
C LYS A 37 -6.21 5.76 -5.04
N SER A 38 -6.85 4.60 -4.84
CA SER A 38 -6.17 3.36 -4.47
C SER A 38 -5.18 2.91 -5.57
N LEU A 39 -5.61 2.94 -6.82
CA LEU A 39 -4.77 2.63 -7.99
C LEU A 39 -3.59 3.59 -8.12
N ARG A 40 -3.82 4.90 -7.94
CA ARG A 40 -2.76 5.91 -7.93
C ARG A 40 -1.70 5.59 -6.87
N ARG A 41 -2.09 5.25 -5.63
CA ARG A 41 -1.14 4.86 -4.58
C ARG A 41 -0.31 3.65 -5.00
N ALA A 42 -0.92 2.64 -5.61
CA ALA A 42 -0.21 1.46 -6.11
C ALA A 42 0.77 1.81 -7.25
N LEU A 43 0.36 2.66 -8.20
CA LEU A 43 1.21 3.14 -9.29
C LEU A 43 2.38 3.97 -8.78
N LEU A 44 2.16 4.88 -7.82
CA LEU A 44 3.25 5.67 -7.24
C LEU A 44 4.26 4.79 -6.50
N ARG A 45 3.82 3.77 -5.76
CA ARG A 45 4.73 2.78 -5.14
C ARG A 45 5.56 2.07 -6.21
N GLN A 46 4.95 1.66 -7.33
CA GLN A 46 5.69 1.08 -8.45
C GLN A 46 6.69 2.06 -9.06
N LYS A 47 6.30 3.31 -9.23
CA LYS A 47 7.13 4.39 -9.77
C LYS A 47 8.37 4.59 -8.89
N VAL A 48 8.19 4.68 -7.57
CA VAL A 48 9.28 4.74 -6.57
C VAL A 48 10.24 3.55 -6.70
N MET A 49 9.71 2.33 -6.78
CA MET A 49 10.55 1.12 -6.91
C MET A 49 11.33 1.10 -8.23
N ARG A 50 10.68 1.41 -9.36
CA ARG A 50 11.29 1.39 -10.69
C ARG A 50 12.34 2.47 -10.86
N CYS A 51 12.13 3.66 -10.30
CA CYS A 51 13.07 4.76 -10.44
C CYS A 51 14.29 4.67 -9.50
N HIS A 52 14.32 3.74 -8.54
CA HIS A 52 15.37 3.65 -7.52
C HIS A 52 16.79 3.60 -8.10
N LYS A 53 17.07 2.67 -9.02
CA LYS A 53 18.41 2.55 -9.63
C LYS A 53 18.79 3.81 -10.41
N ARG A 54 17.84 4.38 -11.15
CA ARG A 54 18.02 5.65 -11.88
C ARG A 54 18.37 6.77 -10.90
N LEU A 55 17.63 6.91 -9.80
CA LEU A 55 17.91 7.91 -8.77
C LEU A 55 19.33 7.78 -8.21
N GLN A 56 19.77 6.57 -7.85
CA GLN A 56 21.12 6.35 -7.33
C GLN A 56 22.21 6.77 -8.33
N SER A 57 22.02 6.48 -9.63
CA SER A 57 22.98 6.89 -10.66
C SER A 57 23.09 8.41 -10.85
N PHE A 58 22.02 9.16 -10.54
CA PHE A 58 22.02 10.62 -10.63
C PHE A 58 22.50 11.30 -9.35
N ALA A 59 22.61 10.57 -8.22
CA ALA A 59 22.83 11.16 -6.89
C ALA A 59 23.98 12.18 -6.81
N PRO A 60 25.18 11.96 -7.41
CA PRO A 60 26.25 12.96 -7.39
C PRO A 60 25.86 14.28 -8.07
N ARG A 61 25.12 14.19 -9.18
CA ARG A 61 24.63 15.38 -9.90
C ARG A 61 23.53 16.10 -9.13
N LEU A 62 22.63 15.37 -8.48
CA LEU A 62 21.58 15.95 -7.64
C LEU A 62 22.17 16.69 -6.43
N MET A 63 23.20 16.11 -5.82
CA MET A 63 23.95 16.74 -4.73
C MET A 63 24.58 18.06 -5.22
N GLY A 64 25.16 18.07 -6.42
CA GLY A 64 25.66 19.29 -7.06
C GLY A 64 24.59 20.39 -7.15
N TYR A 65 23.39 20.09 -7.66
CA TYR A 65 22.30 21.08 -7.72
C TYR A 65 21.89 21.59 -6.34
N TYR A 66 21.81 20.69 -5.37
CA TYR A 66 21.46 21.04 -4.00
C TYR A 66 22.52 21.96 -3.36
N ALA A 67 23.80 21.68 -3.57
CA ALA A 67 24.91 22.52 -3.10
C ALA A 67 24.85 23.95 -3.68
N HIS A 68 24.36 24.11 -4.92
CA HIS A 68 24.15 25.41 -5.57
C HIS A 68 22.85 26.13 -5.14
N GLY A 69 22.16 25.64 -4.11
CA GLY A 69 20.98 26.31 -3.54
C GLY A 69 19.64 25.82 -4.06
N GLU A 70 19.61 24.86 -5.00
CA GLU A 70 18.32 24.34 -5.49
C GLU A 70 17.59 23.54 -4.39
N SER A 71 16.26 23.63 -4.34
CA SER A 71 15.45 22.88 -3.36
C SER A 71 15.27 21.42 -3.75
N ILE A 72 15.12 20.55 -2.75
CA ILE A 72 14.86 19.10 -2.93
C ILE A 72 13.62 18.86 -3.78
N VAL A 73 12.53 19.59 -3.50
CA VAL A 73 11.27 19.45 -4.24
C VAL A 73 11.44 19.83 -5.72
N SER A 74 12.18 20.91 -6.02
CA SER A 74 12.47 21.31 -7.41
C SER A 74 13.26 20.22 -8.14
N ILE A 75 14.34 19.72 -7.53
CA ILE A 75 15.17 18.66 -8.08
C ILE A 75 14.34 17.39 -8.32
N ALA A 76 13.57 16.97 -7.32
CA ALA A 76 12.71 15.79 -7.37
C ALA A 76 11.68 15.89 -8.51
N ARG A 77 10.97 17.01 -8.62
CA ARG A 77 9.99 17.26 -9.69
C ARG A 77 10.64 17.25 -11.08
N ARG A 78 11.78 17.92 -11.24
CA ARG A 78 12.52 17.98 -12.52
C ARG A 78 12.89 16.58 -13.01
N TYR A 79 13.38 15.71 -12.14
CA TYR A 79 13.87 14.38 -12.51
C TYR A 79 12.82 13.27 -12.37
N ASP A 80 11.62 13.60 -11.89
CA ASP A 80 10.56 12.65 -11.59
C ASP A 80 11.02 11.57 -10.61
N PHE A 81 11.54 12.04 -9.46
CA PHE A 81 11.94 11.21 -8.35
C PHE A 81 11.10 11.53 -7.10
N PRO A 82 10.93 10.57 -6.18
CA PRO A 82 10.24 10.83 -4.91
C PRO A 82 11.05 11.82 -4.08
N PRO A 83 10.47 12.93 -3.58
CA PRO A 83 11.20 13.95 -2.82
C PRO A 83 12.04 13.42 -1.66
N ILE A 84 11.49 12.52 -0.84
CA ILE A 84 12.21 11.99 0.33
C ILE A 84 13.38 11.11 -0.09
N ASN A 85 13.18 10.26 -1.10
CA ASN A 85 14.27 9.43 -1.62
C ASN A 85 15.33 10.25 -2.35
N THR A 86 14.94 11.35 -2.98
CA THR A 86 15.87 12.32 -3.58
C THR A 86 16.77 12.91 -2.51
N PHE A 87 16.19 13.33 -1.39
CA PHE A 87 16.96 13.85 -0.27
C PHE A 87 17.89 12.80 0.34
N ARG A 88 17.41 11.57 0.56
CA ARG A 88 18.24 10.43 1.00
C ARG A 88 19.45 10.21 0.08
N ALA A 89 19.22 10.22 -1.23
CA ALA A 89 20.28 10.02 -2.21
C ALA A 89 21.33 11.14 -2.18
N ILE A 90 20.89 12.40 -1.98
CA ILE A 90 21.77 13.55 -1.83
C ILE A 90 22.63 13.42 -0.56
N LEU A 91 22.03 13.10 0.60
CA LEU A 91 22.79 12.91 1.84
C LEU A 91 23.85 11.81 1.72
N VAL A 92 23.51 10.68 1.07
CA VAL A 92 24.48 9.61 0.80
C VAL A 92 25.60 10.11 -0.13
N ALA A 93 25.27 10.86 -1.18
CA ALA A 93 26.27 11.42 -2.09
C ALA A 93 27.15 12.49 -1.44
N SER A 94 26.67 13.14 -0.37
CA SER A 94 27.44 14.07 0.47
C SER A 94 28.37 13.37 1.48
N GLY A 95 28.37 12.03 1.52
CA GLY A 95 29.27 11.24 2.36
C GLY A 95 28.60 10.53 3.54
N CYS A 96 27.30 10.73 3.79
CA CYS A 96 26.61 10.03 4.87
C CYS A 96 26.42 8.54 4.55
N THR A 97 26.61 7.69 5.55
CA THR A 97 26.23 6.28 5.49
C THR A 97 24.71 6.13 5.54
N LYS A 98 24.19 4.98 5.08
CA LYS A 98 22.74 4.68 5.14
C LYS A 98 22.20 4.71 6.58
N ALA A 99 23.01 4.31 7.56
CA ALA A 99 22.64 4.32 8.97
C ALA A 99 22.55 5.75 9.52
N GLU A 100 23.47 6.63 9.15
CA GLU A 100 23.40 8.06 9.49
C GLU A 100 22.20 8.72 8.86
N VAL A 101 21.93 8.48 7.57
CA VAL A 101 20.73 9.02 6.91
C VAL A 101 19.46 8.54 7.60
N LYS A 102 19.38 7.26 8.00
CA LYS A 102 18.23 6.75 8.75
C LYS A 102 18.05 7.52 10.07
N ARG A 103 19.10 7.67 10.87
CA ARG A 103 19.07 8.42 12.13
C ARG A 103 18.66 9.87 11.90
N ALA A 104 19.23 10.51 10.88
CA ALA A 104 18.96 11.91 10.56
C ALA A 104 17.53 12.17 10.09
N LEU A 105 16.87 11.19 9.48
CA LEU A 105 15.44 11.30 9.15
C LEU A 105 14.52 10.97 10.33
N GLN A 106 15.01 10.23 11.33
CA GLN A 106 14.26 9.91 12.55
C GLN A 106 14.36 11.02 13.59
N ASP A 107 15.51 11.70 13.64
CA ASP A 107 15.78 12.81 14.54
C ASP A 107 16.44 13.97 13.76
N PRO A 108 15.66 14.70 12.95
CA PRO A 108 16.17 15.78 12.11
C PRO A 108 16.83 16.92 12.89
N GLU A 109 16.32 17.24 14.08
CA GLU A 109 16.80 18.37 14.88
C GLU A 109 18.23 18.16 15.38
N THR A 110 18.58 16.93 15.74
CA THR A 110 19.93 16.58 16.22
C THR A 110 20.94 16.42 15.09
N TYR A 111 20.53 15.85 13.96
CA TYR A 111 21.47 15.36 12.94
C TYR A 111 21.47 16.13 11.62
N LEU A 112 20.52 17.05 11.39
CA LEU A 112 20.44 17.84 10.16
C LEU A 112 20.63 19.34 10.45
N SER A 113 21.19 20.06 9.46
CA SER A 113 21.23 21.52 9.48
C SER A 113 19.83 22.12 9.39
N GLU A 114 19.64 23.36 9.83
CA GLU A 114 18.34 24.05 9.72
C GLU A 114 17.81 24.06 8.26
N ARG A 115 18.71 24.23 7.28
CA ARG A 115 18.35 24.14 5.86
C ARG A 115 17.83 22.74 5.52
N ASP A 116 18.56 21.70 5.91
CA ASP A 116 18.21 20.31 5.62
C ASP A 116 16.90 19.88 6.32
N GLN A 117 16.66 20.35 7.55
CA GLN A 117 15.40 20.16 8.26
C GLN A 117 14.22 20.77 7.49
N ASN A 118 14.37 22.02 7.04
CA ASN A 118 13.34 22.71 6.24
C ASN A 118 13.09 22.00 4.89
N GLN A 119 14.14 21.47 4.26
CA GLN A 119 13.99 20.71 3.01
C GLN A 119 13.34 19.35 3.23
N LEU A 120 13.65 18.68 4.34
CA LEU A 120 12.99 17.44 4.73
C LEU A 120 11.50 17.65 4.96
N LYS A 121 11.12 18.68 5.73
CA LYS A 121 9.70 19.00 5.98
C LYS A 121 8.91 19.15 4.68
N ARG A 122 9.43 19.95 3.74
CA ARG A 122 8.82 20.13 2.41
C ARG A 122 8.79 18.85 1.59
N ALA A 123 9.81 18.00 1.71
CA ALA A 123 9.83 16.72 1.00
C ALA A 123 8.78 15.75 1.57
N ILE A 124 8.52 15.77 2.88
CA ILE A 124 7.48 14.97 3.55
C ILE A 124 6.09 15.38 3.05
N GLU A 125 5.80 16.68 3.03
CA GLU A 125 4.53 17.23 2.54
C GLU A 125 4.22 16.83 1.08
N GLU A 126 5.26 16.65 0.27
CA GLU A 126 5.18 16.38 -1.18
C GLU A 126 5.39 14.90 -1.56
N ASP A 127 5.54 13.99 -0.59
CA ASP A 127 5.82 12.56 -0.83
C ASP A 127 5.00 11.66 0.11
N THR A 128 3.77 11.35 -0.32
CA THR A 128 2.82 10.51 0.43
C THR A 128 3.14 9.01 0.39
N VAL A 129 4.21 8.62 -0.32
CA VAL A 129 4.43 7.24 -0.74
C VAL A 129 5.65 6.66 -0.04
N THR A 130 6.70 7.46 0.14
CA THR A 130 7.96 7.03 0.77
C THR A 130 7.88 6.96 2.30
N GLN A 131 6.96 7.71 2.92
CA GLN A 131 6.72 7.74 4.37
C GLN A 131 5.28 7.36 4.75
N ILE A 132 4.79 6.23 4.24
CA ILE A 132 3.46 5.76 4.66
C ILE A 132 3.52 5.50 6.18
N ASP A 133 2.91 6.40 6.95
CA ASP A 133 2.43 6.13 8.29
C ASP A 133 1.46 4.94 8.19
N GLN A 134 1.93 3.78 8.66
CA GLN A 134 1.22 2.52 8.55
C GLN A 134 0.19 2.34 9.66
N SER A 135 0.17 3.22 10.67
CA SER A 135 -0.66 3.08 11.88
C SER A 135 -2.16 3.02 11.54
N GLY A 136 -2.70 4.05 10.90
CA GLY A 136 -4.12 4.06 10.50
C GLY A 136 -4.47 3.06 9.39
N MET A 137 -3.48 2.52 8.65
CA MET A 137 -3.73 1.47 7.65
C MET A 137 -3.88 0.09 8.30
N ALA A 138 -3.24 -0.15 9.44
CA ALA A 138 -3.35 -1.41 10.17
C ALA A 138 -4.73 -1.54 10.81
N GLU A 139 -5.20 -0.51 11.51
CA GLU A 139 -6.55 -0.51 12.15
C GLU A 139 -7.68 -0.75 11.13
N HIS A 140 -7.59 -0.13 9.94
CA HIS A 140 -8.57 -0.38 8.86
C HIS A 140 -8.46 -1.78 8.25
N ALA A 141 -7.30 -2.41 8.32
CA ALA A 141 -7.13 -3.80 7.89
C ALA A 141 -7.72 -4.75 8.92
N ASP A 142 -7.40 -4.56 10.20
CA ASP A 142 -7.92 -5.34 11.31
C ASP A 142 -9.45 -5.29 11.34
N LEU A 143 -10.05 -4.10 11.19
CA LEU A 143 -11.51 -3.96 11.13
C LEU A 143 -12.13 -4.68 9.93
N PHE A 144 -11.47 -4.65 8.77
CA PHE A 144 -11.96 -5.36 7.59
C PHE A 144 -11.88 -6.89 7.76
N GLU A 145 -10.85 -7.39 8.44
CA GLU A 145 -10.74 -8.79 8.83
C GLU A 145 -11.84 -9.20 9.81
N THR A 146 -12.16 -8.36 10.80
CA THR A 146 -13.29 -8.59 11.72
C THR A 146 -14.62 -8.71 10.97
N ILE A 147 -14.91 -7.78 10.05
CA ILE A 147 -16.14 -7.83 9.23
C ILE A 147 -16.23 -9.13 8.43
N LEU A 148 -15.11 -9.63 7.91
CA LEU A 148 -15.07 -10.93 7.23
C LEU A 148 -15.35 -12.09 8.19
N CYS A 149 -14.78 -12.06 9.39
CA CYS A 149 -15.02 -13.07 10.42
C CYS A 149 -16.50 -13.11 10.82
N ASP A 150 -17.12 -11.95 11.02
CA ASP A 150 -18.54 -11.82 11.35
C ASP A 150 -19.41 -12.39 10.24
N TYR A 151 -19.14 -12.02 8.98
CA TYR A 151 -19.85 -12.56 7.82
C TYR A 151 -19.80 -14.10 7.76
N PHE A 152 -18.61 -14.70 7.87
CA PHE A 152 -18.50 -16.17 7.85
C PHE A 152 -19.13 -16.84 9.07
N THR A 153 -19.10 -16.18 10.24
CA THR A 153 -19.78 -16.65 11.45
C THR A 153 -21.29 -16.66 11.28
N GLU A 154 -21.87 -15.60 10.69
CA GLU A 154 -23.29 -15.50 10.37
C GLU A 154 -23.74 -16.57 9.35
N GLN A 155 -22.87 -16.93 8.40
CA GLN A 155 -23.11 -18.04 7.48
C GLN A 155 -22.95 -19.43 8.14
N GLY A 156 -22.60 -19.49 9.43
CA GLY A 156 -22.41 -20.74 10.18
C GLY A 156 -21.15 -21.52 9.78
N VAL A 157 -20.17 -20.86 9.16
CA VAL A 157 -18.91 -21.47 8.73
C VAL A 157 -17.90 -21.43 9.88
N ARG A 158 -17.32 -22.58 10.19
CA ARG A 158 -16.22 -22.67 11.16
C ARG A 158 -14.90 -22.34 10.48
N PHE A 159 -14.09 -21.52 11.14
CA PHE A 159 -12.76 -21.14 10.67
C PHE A 159 -11.77 -21.01 11.83
N ARG A 160 -10.50 -20.78 11.47
CA ARG A 160 -9.44 -20.29 12.35
C ARG A 160 -8.94 -18.96 11.83
N THR A 161 -8.75 -18.01 12.71
CA THR A 161 -8.13 -16.71 12.41
C THR A 161 -6.62 -16.82 12.34
N GLN A 162 -5.95 -15.82 11.75
CA GLN A 162 -4.48 -15.72 11.79
C GLN A 162 -3.93 -15.83 13.22
N ALA A 163 -4.54 -15.14 14.19
CA ALA A 163 -4.08 -15.13 15.58
C ALA A 163 -4.15 -16.53 16.22
N GLU A 164 -5.24 -17.27 15.97
CA GLU A 164 -5.40 -18.64 16.45
C GLU A 164 -4.40 -19.59 15.78
N LEU A 165 -4.21 -19.48 14.47
CA LEU A 165 -3.22 -20.30 13.73
C LEU A 165 -1.80 -20.07 14.24
N LEU A 166 -1.41 -18.83 14.51
CA LEU A 166 -0.11 -18.51 15.10
C LEU A 166 0.05 -19.16 16.49
N ALA A 167 -0.96 -19.05 17.34
CA ALA A 167 -0.95 -19.63 18.68
C ALA A 167 -0.88 -21.17 18.67
N GLU A 168 -1.54 -21.81 17.70
CA GLU A 168 -1.51 -23.26 17.51
C GLU A 168 -0.15 -23.74 16.95
N GLN A 169 0.33 -23.11 15.88
CA GLN A 169 1.56 -23.54 15.18
C GLN A 169 2.84 -23.29 16.00
N THR A 170 2.86 -22.26 16.85
CA THR A 170 4.01 -21.98 17.72
C THR A 170 4.27 -23.12 18.72
N LYS A 171 3.27 -23.95 19.01
CA LYS A 171 3.37 -25.10 19.92
C LYS A 171 3.90 -26.36 19.23
N VAL A 172 3.99 -26.36 17.90
CA VAL A 172 4.31 -27.55 17.10
C VAL A 172 5.77 -27.50 16.60
N PRO A 173 6.54 -28.60 16.69
CA PRO A 173 7.85 -28.69 16.05
C PRO A 173 7.72 -28.56 14.54
N GLY A 174 8.32 -27.51 13.97
CA GLY A 174 8.19 -27.17 12.53
C GLY A 174 7.97 -25.67 12.27
N GLY A 175 7.53 -24.93 13.28
CA GLY A 175 7.33 -23.48 13.21
C GLY A 175 6.08 -23.05 12.44
N VAL A 176 5.86 -21.74 12.38
CA VAL A 176 4.73 -21.14 11.66
C VAL A 176 4.91 -21.34 10.16
N VAL A 177 3.91 -21.93 9.51
CA VAL A 177 3.95 -22.26 8.09
C VAL A 177 3.51 -21.08 7.24
N CYS A 178 2.20 -20.82 7.25
CA CYS A 178 1.54 -19.70 6.60
C CYS A 178 0.15 -19.54 7.21
N THR A 179 -0.24 -18.30 7.44
CA THR A 179 -1.44 -17.94 8.18
C THR A 179 -2.27 -17.01 7.30
N PRO A 180 -3.23 -17.55 6.52
CA PRO A 180 -4.26 -16.70 5.92
C PRO A 180 -5.07 -16.03 7.04
N ASP A 181 -5.79 -14.95 6.71
CA ASP A 181 -6.61 -14.22 7.68
C ASP A 181 -7.72 -15.13 8.25
N LEU A 182 -8.35 -15.92 7.38
CA LEU A 182 -9.27 -17.00 7.76
C LEU A 182 -8.87 -18.32 7.07
N LEU A 183 -8.70 -19.38 7.86
CA LEU A 183 -8.61 -20.77 7.39
C LEU A 183 -9.94 -21.47 7.66
N LEU A 184 -10.63 -21.88 6.60
CA LEU A 184 -11.95 -22.50 6.69
C LEU A 184 -11.81 -23.98 7.11
N LEU A 185 -12.58 -24.38 8.12
CA LEU A 185 -12.60 -25.76 8.63
C LEU A 185 -13.70 -26.62 8.00
N ASP A 186 -14.69 -25.97 7.41
CA ASP A 186 -15.79 -26.60 6.70
C ASP A 186 -15.54 -26.60 5.19
N HIS A 187 -16.23 -27.50 4.48
CA HIS A 187 -16.20 -27.52 3.02
C HIS A 187 -17.04 -26.35 2.47
N VAL A 188 -16.37 -25.28 2.07
CA VAL A 188 -17.01 -24.08 1.49
C VAL A 188 -16.80 -24.03 -0.01
N THR A 189 -17.85 -23.68 -0.75
CA THR A 189 -17.78 -23.43 -2.19
C THR A 189 -18.28 -22.03 -2.49
N ILE A 190 -17.46 -21.22 -3.16
CA ILE A 190 -17.81 -19.85 -3.56
C ILE A 190 -17.68 -19.77 -5.09
N ASN A 191 -18.73 -19.29 -5.75
CA ASN A 191 -18.80 -19.22 -7.22
C ASN A 191 -18.47 -20.55 -7.92
N GLY A 192 -18.86 -21.68 -7.32
CA GLY A 192 -18.60 -23.02 -7.87
C GLY A 192 -17.19 -23.56 -7.62
N HIS A 193 -16.34 -22.84 -6.89
CA HIS A 193 -14.98 -23.26 -6.56
C HIS A 193 -14.81 -23.59 -5.07
N PRO A 194 -14.07 -24.66 -4.71
CA PRO A 194 -13.74 -24.94 -3.32
C PRO A 194 -12.83 -23.85 -2.75
N VAL A 195 -13.11 -23.42 -1.52
CA VAL A 195 -12.34 -22.39 -0.82
C VAL A 195 -11.96 -22.95 0.55
N SER A 196 -10.66 -23.04 0.82
CA SER A 196 -10.09 -23.52 2.07
C SER A 196 -9.50 -22.38 2.93
N TRP A 197 -9.22 -21.23 2.32
CA TRP A 197 -8.72 -20.05 3.01
C TRP A 197 -9.25 -18.76 2.37
N VAL A 198 -9.33 -17.70 3.16
CA VAL A 198 -9.72 -16.35 2.74
C VAL A 198 -8.67 -15.36 3.26
N ASP A 199 -8.26 -14.42 2.42
CA ASP A 199 -7.31 -13.36 2.77
C ASP A 199 -7.82 -12.01 2.25
N ALA A 200 -7.76 -11.00 3.11
CA ALA A 200 -8.41 -9.71 3.01
C ALA A 200 -7.48 -8.69 2.37
N LYS A 201 -7.99 -7.94 1.39
CA LYS A 201 -7.25 -6.90 0.68
C LYS A 201 -7.98 -5.56 0.79
N CYS A 202 -7.45 -4.68 1.64
CA CYS A 202 -8.00 -3.33 1.88
C CYS A 202 -7.78 -2.30 0.74
N PHE A 203 -7.36 -2.73 -0.45
CA PHE A 203 -7.04 -1.87 -1.59
C PHE A 203 -7.76 -2.35 -2.86
N TYR A 204 -7.70 -1.56 -3.94
CA TYR A 204 -8.27 -1.94 -5.23
C TYR A 204 -7.37 -2.97 -5.95
N GLY A 205 -7.96 -4.11 -6.34
CA GLY A 205 -7.28 -5.17 -7.07
C GLY A 205 -6.97 -4.79 -8.52
N ALA A 206 -5.86 -4.11 -8.75
CA ALA A 206 -5.42 -3.73 -10.09
C ALA A 206 -4.42 -4.73 -10.71
N ASP A 207 -4.50 -4.94 -12.03
CA ASP A 207 -3.53 -5.75 -12.79
C ASP A 207 -2.21 -4.98 -13.00
N LEU A 208 -1.47 -4.82 -11.91
CA LEU A 208 -0.17 -4.19 -11.88
C LEU A 208 0.89 -5.23 -11.55
N SER A 209 1.94 -5.32 -12.37
CA SER A 209 2.92 -6.43 -12.30
C SER A 209 3.52 -6.68 -10.91
N ILE A 210 3.89 -5.61 -10.18
CA ILE A 210 4.52 -5.73 -8.85
C ILE A 210 3.54 -6.17 -7.74
N PRO A 211 2.40 -5.48 -7.47
CA PRO A 211 1.45 -5.96 -6.46
C PRO A 211 0.86 -7.31 -6.85
N ARG A 212 0.51 -7.54 -8.13
CA ARG A 212 0.05 -8.87 -8.60
C ARG A 212 1.06 -9.95 -8.29
N GLY A 213 2.34 -9.75 -8.62
CA GLY A 213 3.39 -10.72 -8.31
C GLY A 213 3.62 -10.96 -6.81
N LYS A 214 3.37 -9.97 -5.95
CA LYS A 214 3.41 -10.15 -4.48
C LYS A 214 2.22 -10.97 -3.99
N THR A 215 1.02 -10.65 -4.46
CA THR A 215 -0.21 -11.38 -4.13
C THR A 215 -0.14 -12.82 -4.63
N GLN A 216 0.34 -13.05 -5.86
CA GLN A 216 0.52 -14.41 -6.40
C GLN A 216 1.44 -15.24 -5.51
N LYS A 217 2.61 -14.72 -5.15
CA LYS A 217 3.53 -15.42 -4.24
C LYS A 217 2.93 -15.74 -2.87
N GLN A 218 1.98 -14.93 -2.41
CA GLN A 218 1.25 -15.19 -1.17
C GLN A 218 0.25 -16.33 -1.38
N ALA A 219 -0.60 -16.22 -2.42
CA ALA A 219 -1.55 -17.26 -2.81
C ALA A 219 -0.84 -18.61 -3.04
N ASP A 220 0.29 -18.64 -3.75
CA ASP A 220 1.07 -19.86 -4.00
C ASP A 220 1.47 -20.59 -2.71
N ARG A 221 1.81 -19.84 -1.65
CA ARG A 221 2.17 -20.44 -0.34
C ARG A 221 0.95 -21.05 0.33
N TYR A 222 -0.18 -20.36 0.30
CA TYR A 222 -1.42 -20.88 0.87
C TYR A 222 -1.93 -22.07 0.08
N VAL A 223 -1.93 -21.99 -1.25
CA VAL A 223 -2.34 -23.08 -2.15
C VAL A 223 -1.52 -24.34 -1.91
N LYS A 224 -0.20 -24.18 -1.76
CA LYS A 224 0.69 -25.30 -1.46
C LYS A 224 0.35 -26.02 -0.14
N HIS A 225 -0.19 -25.33 0.85
CA HIS A 225 -0.46 -25.90 2.18
C HIS A 225 -1.91 -26.26 2.43
N TRP A 226 -2.82 -25.40 2.00
CA TRP A 226 -4.23 -25.42 2.36
C TRP A 226 -5.14 -25.70 1.15
N GLY A 227 -4.61 -25.72 -0.07
CA GLY A 227 -5.41 -25.85 -1.29
C GLY A 227 -5.98 -24.52 -1.78
N GLN A 228 -6.94 -24.57 -2.70
CA GLN A 228 -7.52 -23.39 -3.31
C GLN A 228 -8.20 -22.47 -2.27
N GLY A 229 -8.14 -21.16 -2.47
CA GLY A 229 -8.79 -20.20 -1.57
C GLY A 229 -9.39 -19.00 -2.28
N ALA A 230 -9.55 -17.92 -1.54
CA ALA A 230 -10.14 -16.68 -2.03
C ALA A 230 -9.42 -15.44 -1.51
N LEU A 231 -9.41 -14.39 -2.34
CA LEU A 231 -8.91 -13.06 -2.01
C LEU A 231 -10.08 -12.09 -2.06
N VAL A 232 -10.39 -11.43 -0.94
CA VAL A 232 -11.50 -10.46 -0.88
C VAL A 232 -10.95 -9.04 -0.96
N TYR A 233 -11.25 -8.34 -2.04
CA TYR A 233 -10.84 -6.95 -2.24
C TYR A 233 -11.93 -5.98 -1.78
N ARG A 234 -11.67 -5.25 -0.69
CA ARG A 234 -12.58 -4.25 -0.11
C ARG A 234 -13.04 -3.18 -1.10
N ARG A 235 -12.18 -2.84 -2.07
CA ARG A 235 -12.49 -1.81 -3.08
C ARG A 235 -12.83 -2.43 -4.43
N GLY A 236 -13.11 -3.73 -4.47
CA GLY A 236 -13.25 -4.51 -5.70
C GLY A 236 -11.92 -4.67 -6.45
N PHE A 237 -12.01 -5.25 -7.64
CA PHE A 237 -10.86 -5.56 -8.49
C PHE A 237 -11.21 -5.34 -9.97
N CYS A 238 -10.20 -5.17 -10.81
CA CYS A 238 -10.39 -5.09 -12.26
C CYS A 238 -10.51 -6.49 -12.87
N SER A 239 -11.29 -6.61 -13.95
CA SER A 239 -11.50 -7.89 -14.65
C SER A 239 -10.23 -8.52 -15.23
N ALA A 240 -9.20 -7.72 -15.49
CA ALA A 240 -7.91 -8.20 -15.97
C ALA A 240 -7.03 -8.83 -14.87
N LEU A 241 -7.35 -8.61 -13.59
CA LEU A 241 -6.57 -9.18 -12.50
C LEU A 241 -6.89 -10.68 -12.39
N HIS A 242 -5.83 -11.49 -12.43
CA HIS A 242 -5.90 -12.92 -12.20
C HIS A 242 -4.83 -13.33 -11.18
N ILE A 243 -5.19 -14.25 -10.28
CA ILE A 243 -4.30 -14.87 -9.30
C ILE A 243 -4.57 -16.38 -9.31
N ASP A 244 -3.56 -17.16 -9.67
CA ASP A 244 -3.69 -18.61 -9.76
C ASP A 244 -3.99 -19.21 -8.37
N GLY A 245 -4.96 -20.13 -8.31
CA GLY A 245 -5.34 -20.83 -7.08
C GLY A 245 -6.14 -20.00 -6.07
N ALA A 246 -6.60 -18.81 -6.46
CA ALA A 246 -7.48 -17.98 -5.64
C ALA A 246 -8.67 -17.41 -6.44
N VAL A 247 -9.88 -17.56 -5.91
CA VAL A 247 -11.06 -16.83 -6.40
C VAL A 247 -10.95 -15.37 -5.97
N LEU A 248 -11.19 -14.43 -6.88
CA LEU A 248 -11.23 -13.01 -6.54
C LEU A 248 -12.67 -12.61 -6.21
N LEU A 249 -12.85 -12.01 -5.04
CA LEU A 249 -14.14 -11.56 -4.53
C LEU A 249 -14.08 -10.07 -4.22
N ASP A 250 -15.22 -9.41 -4.31
CA ASP A 250 -15.40 -8.06 -3.79
C ASP A 250 -16.14 -8.09 -2.44
N SER A 251 -16.23 -6.94 -1.78
CA SER A 251 -16.88 -6.81 -0.48
C SER A 251 -18.36 -6.46 -0.56
N THR A 252 -19.02 -6.61 -1.72
CA THR A 252 -20.44 -6.28 -1.89
C THR A 252 -21.37 -6.94 -0.86
N PRO A 253 -21.17 -8.20 -0.43
CA PRO A 253 -22.07 -8.83 0.56
C PRO A 253 -21.76 -8.43 2.01
N LEU A 254 -20.75 -7.61 2.26
CA LEU A 254 -20.28 -7.27 3.61
C LEU A 254 -20.89 -5.94 4.08
N ASP A 255 -21.22 -5.84 5.37
CA ASP A 255 -21.57 -4.55 5.99
C ASP A 255 -20.29 -3.77 6.30
N LEU A 256 -20.10 -2.63 5.61
CA LEU A 256 -18.91 -1.79 5.75
C LEU A 256 -19.17 -0.51 6.58
N GLN A 257 -20.36 -0.34 7.16
CA GLN A 257 -20.75 0.91 7.84
C GLN A 257 -19.79 1.31 8.98
N GLU A 258 -19.33 0.33 9.77
CA GLU A 258 -18.38 0.59 10.85
C GLU A 258 -17.04 1.11 10.31
N LEU A 259 -16.58 0.53 9.21
CA LEU A 259 -15.34 0.92 8.55
C LEU A 259 -15.45 2.30 7.90
N GLU A 260 -16.60 2.65 7.34
CA GLU A 260 -16.88 3.98 6.79
C GLU A 260 -16.89 5.06 7.87
N ARG A 261 -17.47 4.76 9.04
CA ARG A 261 -17.48 5.67 10.21
C ARG A 261 -16.08 5.93 10.74
N HIS A 262 -15.30 4.86 10.94
CA HIS A 262 -13.92 4.96 11.40
C HIS A 262 -13.04 5.74 10.42
N HIS A 263 -13.29 5.61 9.11
CA HIS A 263 -12.59 6.38 8.08
C HIS A 263 -12.94 7.87 8.11
N ALA A 264 -14.21 8.22 8.34
CA ALA A 264 -14.65 9.62 8.48
C ALA A 264 -14.03 10.31 9.70
N GLU A 265 -14.00 9.63 10.86
CA GLU A 265 -13.42 10.15 12.10
C GLU A 265 -11.90 10.41 11.96
N ASN A 266 -11.19 9.49 11.29
CA ASN A 266 -9.74 9.62 11.03
C ASN A 266 -9.37 10.71 10.01
N ILE A 267 -10.28 11.06 9.09
CA ILE A 267 -10.06 12.20 8.18
C ILE A 267 -10.20 13.51 8.96
N HIS A 268 -11.19 13.59 9.85
CA HIS A 268 -11.45 14.80 10.64
C HIS A 268 -10.30 15.11 11.61
N SER A 269 -9.78 14.10 12.30
CA SER A 269 -8.66 14.25 13.24
C SER A 269 -7.31 14.61 12.59
N ARG A 270 -7.19 14.45 11.27
CA ARG A 270 -5.98 14.82 10.49
C ARG A 270 -6.07 16.22 9.86
N GLN A 271 -7.23 16.89 9.95
CA GLN A 271 -7.46 18.24 9.45
C GLN A 271 -7.46 19.31 10.57
N GLU A 272 -7.48 18.89 11.84
CA GLU A 272 -7.27 19.72 13.04
C GLU A 272 -5.79 19.72 13.48
#